data_AF-A0A9X6GC81-F1
#
_entry.id   AF-A0A9X6GC81-F1
#
_cell.length_a   1.000
_cell.length_b   1.000
_cell.length_c   1.000
_cell.angle_alpha   90.00
_cell.angle_beta   90.00
_cell.angle_gamma   90.00
#
_symmetry.space_group_name_H-M   'P 1'
#
loop_
_entity.id
_entity.type
_entity.pdbx_description
1 polymer ?
#
loop_
_entity_poly.entity_id
_entity_poly.type
_entity_poly.pdbx_seq_one_letter_code
_entity_poly.pdbx_strand_id
1 'polypeptide(L)'
;KKPLRIVGNEIHIIYMFYELYYTTYKLEDYPLLYKNEIIQFLLNLEEKLNIQFYPTYKQKLVYLLAITLQRKKQGHKINISSNHITHVIDSPFYRKIKTISHTLCGIKLTEMDQIFITVAINCCLFSYSNIKTNKKHILQHFYNKNIAHYQHIHNLISNLEYEFKITLKHDQEFVFQLLQYIRQISYKYQFVTTSVFQTSTFHKKVKNNHYVTFCKVKNIYTKWIQQYKLIPYAHEADIIAMTLQLEAMFQLTKLSPKKALLYLGDSILWKRYIQGILHHSFGNTLSIVQEEILDIQTLDIQKLNIDFIITTIPFEKIKIPVIQISPVPTKRELNDIRTFLYSELDEYPAKLF
;
A
#
# COMPACT_ATOMS: atom_id res chain seq x y z
N LYS A 1 8.35 -13.65 -43.00
CA LYS A 1 7.28 -13.92 -44.00
C LYS A 1 7.43 -15.37 -44.47
N LYS A 2 6.28 -16.03 -44.74
CA LYS A 2 6.02 -17.45 -45.06
C LYS A 2 6.42 -18.49 -43.98
N PRO A 3 5.44 -18.99 -43.17
CA PRO A 3 4.07 -18.49 -43.05
C PRO A 3 4.03 -17.04 -42.56
N LEU A 4 2.91 -16.34 -42.79
CA LEU A 4 2.69 -15.03 -42.16
C LEU A 4 2.47 -15.26 -40.67
N ARG A 5 3.40 -14.79 -39.85
CA ARG A 5 3.36 -14.92 -38.39
C ARG A 5 4.11 -13.78 -37.72
N ILE A 6 3.69 -13.46 -36.51
CA ILE A 6 4.44 -12.57 -35.61
C ILE A 6 5.59 -13.39 -35.01
N VAL A 7 6.80 -12.84 -35.06
CA VAL A 7 8.02 -13.45 -34.52
C VAL A 7 8.77 -12.44 -33.67
N GLY A 8 9.46 -12.91 -32.64
CA GLY A 8 10.16 -12.06 -31.68
C GLY A 8 10.23 -12.73 -30.32
N ASN A 9 10.49 -11.93 -29.28
CA ASN A 9 10.41 -12.40 -27.90
C ASN A 9 8.97 -12.83 -27.56
N GLU A 10 8.79 -14.10 -27.19
CA GLU A 10 7.46 -14.68 -27.01
C GLU A 10 6.69 -14.03 -25.85
N ILE A 11 7.36 -13.61 -24.77
CA ILE A 11 6.73 -12.89 -23.66
C ILE A 11 6.17 -11.55 -24.14
N HIS A 12 6.93 -10.82 -24.96
CA HIS A 12 6.45 -9.55 -25.53
C HIS A 12 5.25 -9.75 -26.46
N ILE A 13 5.24 -10.82 -27.27
CA ILE A 13 4.10 -11.16 -28.13
C ILE A 13 2.87 -11.48 -27.28
N ILE A 14 3.01 -12.29 -26.23
CA ILE A 14 1.94 -12.61 -25.29
C ILE A 14 1.39 -11.34 -24.66
N TYR A 15 2.24 -10.45 -24.13
CA TYR A 15 1.83 -9.19 -23.51
C TYR A 15 1.14 -8.24 -24.50
N MET A 16 1.63 -8.13 -25.73
CA MET A 16 1.01 -7.32 -26.77
C MET A 16 -0.44 -7.77 -27.05
N PHE A 17 -0.67 -9.08 -27.23
CA PHE A 17 -2.02 -9.59 -27.39
C PHE A 17 -2.85 -9.42 -26.11
N TYR A 18 -2.26 -9.64 -24.94
CA TYR A 18 -2.95 -9.49 -23.66
C TYR A 18 -3.47 -8.07 -23.48
N GLU A 19 -2.64 -7.05 -23.71
CA GLU A 19 -3.05 -5.64 -23.62
C GLU A 19 -4.15 -5.34 -24.64
N LEU A 20 -4.01 -5.80 -25.89
CA LEU A 20 -5.03 -5.62 -26.92
C LEU A 20 -6.39 -6.22 -26.50
N TYR A 21 -6.42 -7.50 -26.11
CA TYR A 21 -7.67 -8.17 -25.77
C TYR A 21 -8.29 -7.62 -24.47
N TYR A 22 -7.47 -7.36 -23.46
CA TYR A 22 -7.94 -6.84 -22.17
C TYR A 22 -8.52 -5.42 -22.27
N THR A 23 -7.94 -4.56 -23.12
CA THR A 23 -8.43 -3.19 -23.32
C THR A 23 -9.63 -3.12 -24.28
N THR A 24 -9.79 -4.11 -25.16
CA THR A 24 -10.85 -4.12 -26.17
C THR A 24 -12.13 -4.81 -25.70
N TYR A 25 -12.00 -5.93 -24.98
CA TYR A 25 -13.15 -6.78 -24.63
C TYR A 25 -13.41 -6.77 -23.13
N LYS A 26 -14.70 -6.72 -22.77
CA LYS A 26 -15.12 -7.01 -21.40
C LYS A 26 -15.09 -8.52 -21.14
N LEU A 27 -15.16 -8.92 -19.88
CA LEU A 27 -15.14 -10.33 -19.52
C LEU A 27 -16.41 -11.07 -20.00
N GLU A 28 -17.52 -10.35 -20.15
CA GLU A 28 -18.77 -10.87 -20.72
C GLU A 28 -18.58 -11.24 -22.20
N ASP A 29 -17.89 -10.39 -22.96
CA ASP A 29 -17.63 -10.53 -24.40
C ASP A 29 -16.30 -11.25 -24.71
N TYR A 30 -15.89 -12.16 -23.81
CA TYR A 30 -14.58 -12.81 -23.85
C TYR A 30 -14.38 -13.66 -25.12
N PRO A 31 -13.43 -13.31 -26.01
CA PRO A 31 -13.35 -13.93 -27.34
C PRO A 31 -12.43 -15.15 -27.41
N LEU A 32 -11.78 -15.52 -26.30
CA LEU A 32 -10.78 -16.60 -26.28
C LEU A 32 -11.37 -17.91 -25.76
N LEU A 33 -10.67 -19.02 -26.04
CA LEU A 33 -11.08 -20.35 -25.56
C LEU A 33 -10.76 -20.54 -24.07
N TYR A 34 -11.40 -21.54 -23.48
CA TYR A 34 -11.10 -22.10 -22.16
C TYR A 34 -11.29 -21.15 -20.96
N LYS A 35 -12.19 -20.17 -21.08
CA LYS A 35 -12.48 -19.18 -20.02
C LYS A 35 -12.74 -19.86 -18.67
N ASN A 36 -13.65 -20.83 -18.64
CA ASN A 36 -14.12 -21.45 -17.39
C ASN A 36 -13.04 -22.31 -16.74
N GLU A 37 -12.32 -23.11 -17.52
CA GLU A 37 -11.22 -23.95 -17.02
C GLU A 37 -10.08 -23.10 -16.44
N ILE A 38 -9.76 -21.98 -17.09
CA ILE A 38 -8.76 -21.04 -16.58
C ILE A 38 -9.24 -20.39 -15.29
N ILE A 39 -10.52 -19.99 -15.19
CA ILE A 39 -11.08 -19.44 -13.95
C ILE A 39 -11.00 -20.47 -12.81
N GLN A 40 -11.34 -21.73 -13.07
CA GLN A 40 -11.22 -22.81 -12.08
C GLN A 40 -9.78 -23.07 -11.66
N PHE A 41 -8.84 -23.02 -12.61
CA PHE A 41 -7.42 -23.11 -12.32
C PHE A 41 -6.95 -21.95 -11.41
N LEU A 42 -7.41 -20.72 -11.65
CA LEU A 42 -7.10 -19.57 -10.81
C LEU A 42 -7.71 -19.69 -9.41
N LEU A 43 -8.91 -20.27 -9.27
CA LEU A 43 -9.52 -20.56 -7.96
C LEU A 43 -8.70 -21.57 -7.15
N ASN A 44 -8.24 -22.65 -7.79
CA ASN A 44 -7.34 -23.62 -7.14
C ASN A 44 -6.00 -22.97 -6.74
N LEU A 45 -5.47 -22.07 -7.58
CA LEU A 45 -4.28 -21.28 -7.23
C LEU A 45 -4.50 -20.41 -6.00
N GLU A 46 -5.62 -19.70 -5.92
CA GLU A 46 -6.01 -18.89 -4.76
C GLU A 46 -6.02 -19.72 -3.48
N GLU A 47 -6.65 -20.90 -3.52
CA GLU A 47 -6.70 -21.84 -2.39
C GLU A 47 -5.31 -22.33 -1.98
N LYS A 48 -4.51 -22.85 -2.92
CA LYS A 48 -3.17 -23.41 -2.63
C LYS A 48 -2.19 -22.35 -2.11
N LEU A 49 -2.27 -21.14 -2.66
CA LEU A 49 -1.42 -20.03 -2.25
C LEU A 49 -1.92 -19.34 -0.98
N ASN A 50 -3.16 -19.60 -0.58
CA ASN A 50 -3.85 -18.92 0.52
C ASN A 50 -3.95 -17.40 0.29
N ILE A 51 -4.35 -17.03 -0.92
CA ILE A 51 -4.51 -15.66 -1.39
C ILE A 51 -5.85 -15.49 -2.11
N GLN A 52 -6.27 -14.24 -2.29
CA GLN A 52 -7.41 -13.87 -3.11
C GLN A 52 -7.02 -12.70 -4.01
N PHE A 53 -7.12 -12.88 -5.32
CA PHE A 53 -6.85 -11.83 -6.29
C PHE A 53 -7.94 -10.77 -6.25
N TYR A 54 -7.57 -9.51 -6.43
CA TYR A 54 -8.58 -8.50 -6.73
C TYR A 54 -9.19 -8.77 -8.11
N PRO A 55 -10.48 -8.45 -8.32
CA PRO A 55 -11.21 -8.79 -9.56
C PRO A 55 -10.46 -8.40 -10.84
N THR A 56 -9.88 -7.20 -10.88
CA THR A 56 -9.10 -6.70 -12.02
C THR A 56 -7.89 -7.58 -12.34
N TYR A 57 -7.16 -8.05 -11.32
CA TYR A 57 -5.98 -8.91 -11.54
C TYR A 57 -6.39 -10.33 -11.95
N LYS A 58 -7.47 -10.85 -11.37
CA LYS A 58 -8.03 -12.15 -11.77
C LYS A 58 -8.42 -12.12 -13.25
N GLN A 59 -9.13 -11.08 -13.68
CA GLN A 59 -9.48 -10.90 -15.09
C GLN A 59 -8.23 -10.82 -15.98
N LYS A 60 -7.22 -10.03 -15.59
CA LYS A 60 -5.95 -9.94 -16.34
C LYS A 60 -5.27 -11.30 -16.50
N LEU A 61 -5.23 -12.10 -15.44
CA LEU A 61 -4.67 -13.45 -15.48
C LEU A 61 -5.44 -14.38 -16.43
N VAL A 62 -6.78 -14.26 -16.50
CA VAL A 62 -7.59 -15.05 -17.45
C VAL A 62 -7.13 -14.80 -18.89
N TYR A 63 -7.05 -13.54 -19.32
CA TYR A 63 -6.58 -13.19 -20.67
C TYR A 63 -5.14 -13.65 -20.90
N LEU A 64 -4.25 -13.38 -19.95
CA LEU A 64 -2.83 -13.74 -20.06
C LEU A 64 -2.63 -15.24 -20.24
N LEU A 65 -3.33 -16.06 -19.43
CA LEU A 65 -3.22 -17.52 -19.51
C LEU A 65 -3.83 -18.07 -20.79
N ALA A 66 -4.98 -17.54 -21.25
CA ALA A 66 -5.58 -18.02 -22.48
C ALA A 66 -4.71 -17.77 -23.70
N ILE A 67 -4.11 -16.59 -23.79
CA ILE A 67 -3.16 -16.25 -24.85
C ILE A 67 -1.94 -17.15 -24.76
N THR A 68 -1.39 -17.33 -23.55
CA THR A 68 -0.24 -18.21 -23.32
C THR A 68 -0.51 -19.64 -23.78
N LEU A 69 -1.67 -20.20 -23.43
CA LEU A 69 -2.08 -21.54 -23.84
C LEU A 69 -2.27 -21.66 -25.35
N GLN A 70 -2.87 -20.65 -25.99
CA GLN A 70 -3.04 -20.61 -27.44
C GLN A 70 -1.69 -20.58 -28.16
N ARG A 71 -0.76 -19.73 -27.71
CA ARG A 71 0.61 -19.64 -28.25
C ARG A 71 1.38 -20.94 -28.06
N LYS A 72 1.23 -21.59 -26.91
CA LYS A 72 1.82 -22.90 -26.62
C LYS A 72 1.26 -24.00 -27.52
N LYS A 73 -0.06 -24.02 -27.76
CA LYS A 73 -0.71 -24.96 -28.70
C LYS A 73 -0.21 -24.79 -30.14
N GLN A 74 0.18 -23.57 -30.52
CA GLN A 74 0.81 -23.25 -31.81
C GLN A 74 2.31 -23.64 -31.86
N GLY A 75 2.87 -24.23 -30.80
CA GLY A 75 4.26 -24.68 -30.73
C GLY A 75 5.26 -23.62 -30.29
N HIS A 76 4.81 -22.45 -29.85
CA HIS A 76 5.68 -21.40 -29.34
C HIS A 76 6.12 -21.70 -27.90
N LYS A 77 7.38 -21.38 -27.57
CA LYS A 77 7.98 -21.63 -26.26
C LYS A 77 8.33 -20.31 -25.59
N ILE A 78 7.96 -20.19 -24.32
CA ILE A 78 8.38 -19.08 -23.46
C ILE A 78 9.83 -19.32 -23.05
N ASN A 79 10.64 -18.26 -23.11
CA ASN A 79 11.99 -18.26 -22.57
C ASN A 79 12.16 -17.07 -21.62
N ILE A 80 12.64 -17.34 -20.41
CA ILE A 80 12.94 -16.34 -19.38
C ILE A 80 14.45 -16.43 -19.13
N SER A 81 15.13 -15.29 -18.99
CA SER A 81 16.57 -15.30 -18.72
C SER A 81 16.89 -16.00 -17.38
N SER A 82 17.99 -16.77 -17.35
CA SER A 82 18.45 -17.54 -16.20
C SER A 82 18.53 -16.75 -14.89
N ASN A 83 18.97 -15.48 -14.94
CA ASN A 83 19.07 -14.60 -13.77
C ASN A 83 17.71 -14.34 -13.09
N HIS A 84 16.61 -14.34 -13.85
CA HIS A 84 15.26 -14.18 -13.30
C HIS A 84 14.68 -15.50 -12.80
N ILE A 85 15.11 -16.63 -13.38
CA ILE A 85 14.64 -17.96 -13.01
C ILE A 85 15.04 -18.32 -11.58
N THR A 86 16.29 -18.06 -11.19
CA THR A 86 16.82 -18.43 -9.86
C THR A 86 15.99 -17.82 -8.73
N HIS A 87 15.71 -16.52 -8.80
CA HIS A 87 14.89 -15.82 -7.80
C HIS A 87 13.45 -16.34 -7.72
N VAL A 88 12.87 -16.75 -8.84
CA VAL A 88 11.50 -17.27 -8.87
C VAL A 88 11.44 -18.67 -8.27
N ILE A 89 12.39 -19.55 -8.62
CA ILE A 89 12.41 -20.95 -8.16
C ILE A 89 12.56 -21.05 -6.64
N ASP A 90 13.34 -20.15 -6.04
CA ASP A 90 13.53 -20.12 -4.59
C ASP A 90 12.30 -19.58 -3.83
N SER A 91 11.33 -19.00 -4.53
CA SER A 91 10.14 -18.43 -3.89
C SER A 91 9.19 -19.49 -3.33
N PRO A 92 8.57 -19.24 -2.17
CA PRO A 92 7.53 -20.11 -1.62
C PRO A 92 6.33 -20.30 -2.58
N PHE A 93 6.05 -19.29 -3.40
CA PHE A 93 4.96 -19.32 -4.38
C PHE A 93 5.24 -20.35 -5.47
N TYR A 94 6.45 -20.33 -6.06
CA TYR A 94 6.83 -21.29 -7.08
C TYR A 94 6.73 -22.73 -6.57
N ARG A 95 7.26 -22.99 -5.36
CA ARG A 95 7.21 -24.33 -4.75
C ARG A 95 5.78 -24.85 -4.62
N LYS A 96 4.84 -23.99 -4.23
CA LYS A 96 3.41 -24.34 -4.17
C LYS A 96 2.82 -24.54 -5.56
N ILE A 97 3.05 -23.62 -6.50
CA ILE A 97 2.53 -23.70 -7.88
C ILE A 97 3.02 -24.96 -8.60
N LYS A 98 4.27 -25.38 -8.36
CA LYS A 98 4.85 -26.59 -8.92
C LYS A 98 4.06 -27.86 -8.56
N THR A 99 3.36 -27.87 -7.42
CA THR A 99 2.53 -29.00 -6.97
C THR A 99 1.13 -29.03 -7.60
N ILE A 100 0.72 -27.98 -8.31
CA ILE A 100 -0.57 -27.90 -9.00
C ILE A 100 -0.51 -28.71 -10.30
N SER A 101 -1.67 -29.16 -10.79
CA SER A 101 -1.84 -29.91 -12.04
C SER A 101 -0.87 -29.45 -13.13
N HIS A 102 -0.10 -30.40 -13.66
CA HIS A 102 0.79 -30.19 -14.80
C HIS A 102 0.02 -30.12 -16.13
N THR A 103 -1.31 -30.06 -16.10
CA THR A 103 -2.15 -29.93 -17.28
C THR A 103 -3.19 -28.84 -17.05
N LEU A 104 -3.32 -27.93 -18.02
CA LEU A 104 -4.34 -26.89 -18.05
C LEU A 104 -5.01 -26.89 -19.42
N CYS A 105 -6.33 -27.04 -19.47
CA CYS A 105 -7.12 -27.08 -20.71
C CYS A 105 -6.63 -28.17 -21.71
N GLY A 106 -6.22 -29.33 -21.18
CA GLY A 106 -5.64 -30.44 -21.96
C GLY A 106 -4.20 -30.20 -22.44
N ILE A 107 -3.57 -29.08 -22.07
CA ILE A 107 -2.20 -28.74 -22.46
C ILE A 107 -1.26 -29.00 -21.29
N LYS A 108 -0.19 -29.78 -21.54
CA LYS A 108 0.85 -30.08 -20.55
C LYS A 108 1.70 -28.84 -20.28
N LEU A 109 1.77 -28.42 -19.02
CA LEU A 109 2.60 -27.36 -18.49
C LEU A 109 4.01 -27.90 -18.22
N THR A 110 5.01 -27.20 -18.75
CA THR A 110 6.43 -27.37 -18.49
C THR A 110 6.85 -26.57 -17.27
N GLU A 111 8.05 -26.82 -16.77
CA GLU A 111 8.65 -26.04 -15.69
C GLU A 111 8.71 -24.54 -16.01
N MET A 112 9.05 -24.19 -17.26
CA MET A 112 9.05 -22.80 -17.72
C MET A 112 7.67 -22.15 -17.69
N ASP A 113 6.60 -22.90 -17.97
CA ASP A 113 5.24 -22.38 -17.86
C ASP A 113 4.87 -22.12 -16.40
N GLN A 114 5.30 -22.99 -15.48
CA GLN A 114 5.07 -22.80 -14.04
C GLN A 114 5.85 -21.60 -13.49
N ILE A 115 7.09 -21.38 -13.96
CA ILE A 115 7.87 -20.18 -13.65
C ILE A 115 7.13 -18.94 -14.18
N PHE A 116 6.67 -18.96 -15.43
CA PHE A 116 5.93 -17.84 -16.02
C PHE A 116 4.62 -17.54 -15.27
N ILE A 117 3.85 -18.57 -14.89
CA ILE A 117 2.64 -18.42 -14.06
C ILE A 117 3.00 -17.79 -12.70
N THR A 118 4.10 -18.23 -12.08
CA THR A 118 4.55 -17.66 -10.80
C THR A 118 4.90 -16.18 -10.94
N VAL A 119 5.59 -15.80 -12.01
CA VAL A 119 5.88 -14.40 -12.32
C VAL A 119 4.59 -13.61 -12.51
N ALA A 120 3.66 -14.11 -13.32
CA ALA A 120 2.38 -13.46 -13.58
C ALA A 120 1.58 -13.21 -12.29
N ILE A 121 1.58 -14.16 -11.36
CA ILE A 121 0.95 -14.03 -10.04
C ILE A 121 1.64 -12.95 -9.20
N ASN A 122 2.97 -12.90 -9.19
CA ASN A 122 3.70 -11.86 -8.45
C ASN A 122 3.52 -10.45 -9.05
N CYS A 123 3.19 -10.34 -10.33
CA CYS A 123 2.76 -9.08 -10.98
C CYS A 123 1.35 -8.62 -10.56
N CYS A 124 0.63 -9.39 -9.75
CA CYS A 124 -0.72 -9.08 -9.28
C CYS A 124 -0.74 -8.54 -7.84
N LEU A 125 -1.72 -7.69 -7.54
CA LEU A 125 -2.13 -7.45 -6.15
C LEU A 125 -3.14 -8.53 -5.74
N PHE A 126 -3.01 -8.97 -4.50
CA PHE A 126 -3.89 -9.94 -3.88
C PHE A 126 -3.92 -9.72 -2.37
N SER A 127 -5.00 -10.15 -1.73
CA SER A 127 -5.11 -10.25 -0.27
C SER A 127 -4.69 -11.64 0.18
N TYR A 128 -4.16 -11.77 1.39
CA TYR A 128 -3.91 -13.08 2.00
C TYR A 128 -5.14 -13.52 2.77
N SER A 129 -5.55 -14.79 2.67
CA SER A 129 -6.74 -15.27 3.38
C SER A 129 -6.57 -15.18 4.90
N ASN A 130 -5.34 -15.36 5.41
CA ASN A 130 -4.98 -14.99 6.78
C ASN A 130 -4.16 -13.70 6.80
N ILE A 131 -4.84 -12.57 6.58
CA ILE A 131 -4.20 -11.26 6.47
C ILE A 131 -3.41 -10.89 7.73
N LYS A 132 -3.92 -11.19 8.93
CA LYS A 132 -3.27 -10.84 10.21
C LYS A 132 -1.91 -11.51 10.35
N THR A 133 -1.85 -12.82 10.14
CA THR A 133 -0.60 -13.59 10.28
C THR A 133 0.41 -13.22 9.19
N ASN A 134 -0.03 -13.14 7.94
CA ASN A 134 0.86 -12.81 6.81
C ASN A 134 1.39 -11.37 6.90
N LYS A 135 0.52 -10.41 7.26
CA LYS A 135 0.93 -9.02 7.49
C LYS A 135 1.98 -8.95 8.58
N LYS A 136 1.78 -9.62 9.73
CA LYS A 136 2.76 -9.67 10.81
C LYS A 136 4.11 -10.22 10.34
N HIS A 137 4.11 -11.34 9.62
CA HIS A 137 5.34 -11.96 9.12
C HIS A 137 6.10 -11.04 8.15
N ILE A 138 5.41 -10.44 7.18
CA ILE A 138 6.02 -9.51 6.20
C ILE A 138 6.59 -8.28 6.91
N LEU A 139 5.84 -7.69 7.83
CA LEU A 139 6.29 -6.53 8.60
C LEU A 139 7.48 -6.87 9.51
N GLN A 140 7.54 -8.07 10.10
CA GLN A 140 8.70 -8.50 10.89
C GLN A 140 9.99 -8.49 10.06
N HIS A 141 9.96 -9.04 8.83
CA HIS A 141 11.12 -8.97 7.95
C HIS A 141 11.50 -7.52 7.59
N PHE A 142 10.50 -6.67 7.39
CA PHE A 142 10.72 -5.24 7.13
C PHE A 142 11.43 -4.54 8.29
N TYR A 143 10.90 -4.64 9.50
CA TYR A 143 11.48 -3.97 10.68
C TYR A 143 12.83 -4.56 11.08
N ASN A 144 13.01 -5.88 10.96
CA ASN A 144 14.27 -6.55 11.27
C ASN A 144 15.35 -6.29 10.21
N LYS A 145 15.00 -5.74 9.04
CA LYS A 145 15.93 -5.43 7.95
C LYS A 145 16.79 -6.64 7.55
N ASN A 146 16.24 -7.86 7.66
CA ASN A 146 17.00 -9.10 7.52
C ASN A 146 17.18 -9.54 6.06
N ILE A 147 16.51 -8.89 5.12
CA ILE A 147 16.65 -9.15 3.67
C ILE A 147 16.91 -7.82 2.97
N ALA A 148 17.85 -7.81 2.02
CA ALA A 148 18.28 -6.63 1.27
C ALA A 148 17.10 -5.86 0.64
N HIS A 149 16.12 -6.57 0.05
CA HIS A 149 14.91 -5.97 -0.51
C HIS A 149 14.17 -5.07 0.51
N TYR A 150 13.99 -5.54 1.74
CA TYR A 150 13.33 -4.78 2.79
C TYR A 150 14.18 -3.61 3.29
N GLN A 151 15.51 -3.76 3.32
CA GLN A 151 16.42 -2.65 3.64
C GLN A 151 16.29 -1.51 2.64
N HIS A 152 16.21 -1.83 1.35
CA HIS A 152 16.03 -0.85 0.29
C HIS A 152 14.70 -0.11 0.44
N ILE A 153 13.59 -0.81 0.68
CA ILE A 153 12.28 -0.17 0.88
C ILE A 153 12.26 0.66 2.17
N HIS A 154 12.91 0.19 3.23
CA HIS A 154 13.07 0.97 4.46
C HIS A 154 13.81 2.29 4.20
N ASN A 155 14.84 2.28 3.35
CA ASN A 155 15.53 3.51 2.94
C ASN A 155 14.59 4.46 2.17
N LEU A 156 13.79 3.95 1.23
CA LEU A 156 12.78 4.75 0.51
C LEU A 156 11.83 5.46 1.49
N ILE A 157 11.24 4.71 2.43
CA ILE A 157 10.32 5.26 3.43
C ILE A 157 11.05 6.30 4.29
N SER A 158 12.29 6.04 4.71
CA SER A 158 13.08 7.00 5.51
C SER A 158 13.30 8.32 4.79
N ASN A 159 13.60 8.28 3.48
CA ASN A 159 13.81 9.48 2.69
C ASN A 159 12.50 10.27 2.52
N LEU A 160 11.37 9.58 2.37
CA LEU A 160 10.04 10.20 2.34
C LEU A 160 9.72 10.87 3.70
N GLU A 161 9.90 10.17 4.81
CA GLU A 161 9.68 10.73 6.15
C GLU A 161 10.52 11.97 6.39
N TYR A 162 11.80 11.94 6.00
CA TYR A 162 12.71 13.07 6.15
C TYR A 162 12.26 14.30 5.33
N GLU A 163 11.92 14.10 4.06
CA GLU A 163 11.53 15.20 3.16
C GLU A 163 10.17 15.82 3.55
N PHE A 164 9.22 14.99 3.97
CA PHE A 164 7.86 15.41 4.26
C PHE A 164 7.59 15.67 5.74
N LYS A 165 8.56 15.39 6.62
CA LYS A 165 8.47 15.56 8.08
C LYS A 165 7.25 14.84 8.68
N ILE A 166 6.98 13.63 8.19
CA ILE A 166 5.88 12.78 8.69
C ILE A 166 6.40 11.42 9.13
N THR A 167 5.63 10.77 9.99
CA THR A 167 5.92 9.40 10.45
C THR A 167 5.15 8.39 9.61
N LEU A 168 5.85 7.64 8.77
CA LEU A 168 5.30 6.64 7.87
C LEU A 168 5.58 5.21 8.34
N LYS A 169 6.75 4.95 8.92
CA LYS A 169 7.19 3.61 9.33
C LYS A 169 6.32 3.01 10.42
N HIS A 170 5.69 3.82 11.24
CA HIS A 170 4.83 3.34 12.32
C HIS A 170 3.43 2.97 11.82
N ASP A 171 3.03 3.46 10.64
CA ASP A 171 1.79 3.03 9.99
C ASP A 171 2.01 1.69 9.30
N GLN A 172 1.64 0.62 10.02
CA GLN A 172 1.76 -0.74 9.53
C GLN A 172 0.94 -1.02 8.27
N GLU A 173 -0.15 -0.29 8.02
CA GLU A 173 -0.96 -0.46 6.81
C GLU A 173 -0.25 0.18 5.61
N PHE A 174 0.22 1.43 5.76
CA PHE A 174 1.03 2.10 4.74
C PHE A 174 2.26 1.25 4.35
N VAL A 175 3.03 0.81 5.35
CA VAL A 175 4.23 -0.01 5.11
C VAL A 175 3.85 -1.30 4.38
N PHE A 176 2.83 -2.00 4.85
CA PHE A 176 2.40 -3.26 4.24
C PHE A 176 1.95 -3.08 2.79
N GLN A 177 1.12 -2.07 2.50
CA GLN A 177 0.65 -1.78 1.15
C GLN A 177 1.79 -1.40 0.20
N LEU A 178 2.74 -0.57 0.66
CA LEU A 178 3.91 -0.20 -0.13
C LEU A 178 4.78 -1.42 -0.45
N LEU A 179 4.97 -2.33 0.51
CA LEU A 179 5.72 -3.58 0.28
C LEU A 179 5.05 -4.45 -0.80
N GLN A 180 3.72 -4.61 -0.75
CA GLN A 180 2.99 -5.35 -1.78
C GLN A 180 3.12 -4.68 -3.15
N TYR A 181 3.03 -3.35 -3.18
CA TYR A 181 3.13 -2.57 -4.40
C TYR A 181 4.54 -2.64 -5.03
N ILE A 182 5.60 -2.44 -4.24
CA ILE A 182 6.99 -2.52 -4.73
C ILE A 182 7.30 -3.94 -5.26
N ARG A 183 6.86 -5.00 -4.55
CA ARG A 183 6.96 -6.37 -5.06
C ARG A 183 6.28 -6.48 -6.42
N GLN A 184 5.05 -6.02 -6.51
CA GLN A 184 4.27 -6.12 -7.74
C GLN A 184 4.99 -5.49 -8.93
N ILE A 185 5.45 -4.24 -8.77
CA ILE A 185 6.09 -3.50 -9.85
C ILE A 185 7.50 -4.01 -10.16
N SER A 186 8.23 -4.54 -9.16
CA SER A 186 9.56 -5.13 -9.40
C SER A 186 9.47 -6.35 -10.30
N TYR A 187 8.44 -7.20 -10.13
CA TYR A 187 8.18 -8.29 -11.07
C TYR A 187 7.66 -7.73 -12.40
N LYS A 188 6.65 -6.86 -12.38
CA LYS A 188 6.04 -6.34 -13.62
C LYS A 188 7.08 -5.76 -14.58
N TYR A 189 7.97 -4.88 -14.11
CA TYR A 189 8.91 -4.17 -14.99
C TYR A 189 10.13 -4.99 -15.40
N GLN A 190 10.39 -6.14 -14.77
CA GLN A 190 11.40 -7.09 -15.26
C GLN A 190 10.94 -7.84 -16.51
N PHE A 191 9.63 -8.05 -16.67
CA PHE A 191 9.07 -8.90 -17.74
C PHE A 191 8.25 -8.13 -18.77
N VAL A 192 7.70 -6.97 -18.39
CA VAL A 192 6.91 -6.12 -19.28
C VAL A 192 7.76 -4.92 -19.69
N THR A 193 8.28 -4.96 -20.91
CA THR A 193 9.04 -3.88 -21.54
C THR A 193 8.09 -2.85 -22.17
N THR A 194 7.05 -2.38 -21.46
CA THR A 194 6.17 -1.36 -22.04
C THR A 194 6.77 0.03 -21.94
N SER A 195 7.15 0.55 -23.10
CA SER A 195 7.65 1.90 -23.36
C SER A 195 6.55 2.96 -23.52
N VAL A 196 5.26 2.64 -23.31
CA VAL A 196 4.17 3.62 -23.43
C VAL A 196 3.09 3.39 -22.38
N PHE A 197 3.38 3.69 -21.11
CA PHE A 197 2.29 4.01 -20.19
C PHE A 197 1.74 5.38 -20.59
N GLN A 198 0.66 5.40 -21.36
CA GLN A 198 -0.02 6.65 -21.68
C GLN A 198 -0.45 7.32 -20.37
N THR A 199 -0.05 8.58 -20.19
CA THR A 199 -0.52 9.38 -19.06
C THR A 199 -2.01 9.59 -19.19
N SER A 200 -2.79 8.95 -18.32
CA SER A 200 -4.23 9.08 -18.30
C SER A 200 -4.64 10.51 -17.91
N THR A 201 -5.88 10.90 -18.22
CA THR A 201 -6.47 12.16 -17.71
C THR A 201 -6.44 12.21 -16.18
N PHE A 202 -6.62 11.06 -15.52
CA PHE A 202 -6.45 10.90 -14.09
C PHE A 202 -5.03 11.25 -13.62
N HIS A 203 -3.98 10.76 -14.31
CA HIS A 203 -2.59 11.10 -13.97
C HIS A 203 -2.32 12.60 -14.01
N LYS A 204 -2.84 13.28 -15.04
CA LYS A 204 -2.72 14.74 -15.17
C LYS A 204 -3.43 15.46 -14.02
N LYS A 205 -4.64 15.01 -13.64
CA LYS A 205 -5.39 15.59 -12.52
C LYS A 205 -4.63 15.47 -11.19
N VAL A 206 -4.13 14.28 -10.86
CA VAL A 206 -3.37 14.08 -9.61
C VAL A 206 -2.13 14.95 -9.58
N LYS A 207 -1.37 15.01 -10.68
CA LYS A 207 -0.17 15.84 -10.79
C LYS A 207 -0.48 17.33 -10.66
N ASN A 208 -1.61 17.80 -11.19
CA ASN A 208 -2.00 19.20 -11.05
C ASN A 208 -2.46 19.52 -9.62
N ASN A 209 -3.25 18.64 -9.01
CA ASN A 209 -3.80 18.86 -7.66
C ASN A 209 -2.72 18.77 -6.57
N HIS A 210 -1.73 17.90 -6.75
CA HIS A 210 -0.68 17.61 -5.75
C HIS A 210 0.72 17.81 -6.33
N TYR A 211 0.92 18.87 -7.13
CA TYR A 211 2.15 19.10 -7.90
C TYR A 211 3.43 19.12 -7.03
N VAL A 212 3.38 19.80 -5.89
CA VAL A 212 4.53 19.92 -4.98
C VAL A 212 4.94 18.56 -4.43
N THR A 213 3.98 17.79 -3.91
CA THR A 213 4.21 16.43 -3.42
C THR A 213 4.70 15.52 -4.54
N PHE A 214 4.07 15.58 -5.71
CA PHE A 214 4.48 14.81 -6.88
C PHE A 214 5.94 15.06 -7.27
N CYS A 215 6.39 16.32 -7.31
CA CYS A 215 7.77 16.67 -7.64
C CYS A 215 8.77 16.13 -6.61
N LYS A 216 8.46 16.26 -5.32
CA LYS A 216 9.29 15.72 -4.24
C LYS A 216 9.39 14.19 -4.28
N VAL A 217 8.25 13.51 -4.43
CA VAL A 217 8.20 12.04 -4.59
C VAL A 217 8.99 11.61 -5.81
N LYS A 218 8.81 12.27 -6.95
CA LYS A 218 9.55 11.98 -8.19
C LYS A 218 11.05 12.02 -7.94
N ASN A 219 11.55 13.06 -7.27
CA ASN A 219 12.97 13.22 -7.00
C ASN A 219 13.50 12.09 -6.09
N ILE A 220 12.81 11.80 -4.99
CA ILE A 220 13.20 10.75 -4.04
C ILE A 220 13.18 9.38 -4.71
N TYR A 221 12.08 9.05 -5.40
CA TYR A 221 11.89 7.76 -6.03
C TYR A 221 12.87 7.51 -7.17
N THR A 222 13.16 8.53 -7.98
CA THR A 222 14.15 8.43 -9.06
C THR A 222 15.55 8.14 -8.51
N LYS A 223 15.98 8.84 -7.45
CA LYS A 223 17.26 8.59 -6.78
C LYS A 223 17.31 7.17 -6.19
N TRP A 224 16.24 6.76 -5.53
CA TRP A 224 16.13 5.43 -4.93
C TRP A 224 16.22 4.30 -5.97
N ILE A 225 15.54 4.44 -7.11
CA ILE A 225 15.63 3.48 -8.22
C ILE A 225 17.05 3.41 -8.77
N GLN A 226 17.70 4.56 -9.00
CA GLN A 226 19.07 4.60 -9.51
C GLN A 226 20.07 3.91 -8.57
N GLN A 227 19.86 4.07 -7.25
CA GLN A 227 20.72 3.49 -6.23
C GLN A 227 20.60 1.96 -6.15
N TYR A 228 19.39 1.41 -6.15
CA TYR A 228 19.16 -0.01 -5.86
C TYR A 228 18.85 -0.89 -7.07
N LYS A 229 18.51 -0.29 -8.23
CA LYS A 229 18.26 -0.98 -9.50
C LYS A 229 17.26 -2.14 -9.43
N LEU A 230 16.35 -2.12 -8.45
CA LEU A 230 15.26 -3.12 -8.30
C LEU A 230 14.22 -3.01 -9.41
N ILE A 231 14.07 -1.80 -9.94
CA ILE A 231 13.13 -1.41 -10.99
C ILE A 231 13.98 -0.74 -12.07
N PRO A 232 13.76 -1.03 -13.36
CA PRO A 232 14.63 -0.51 -14.41
C PRO A 232 14.49 1.01 -14.62
N TYR A 233 13.28 1.56 -14.47
CA TYR A 233 12.98 2.97 -14.72
C TYR A 233 11.94 3.52 -13.74
N ALA A 234 12.02 4.82 -13.43
CA ALA A 234 11.01 5.50 -12.61
C ALA A 234 9.76 5.80 -13.46
N HIS A 235 8.76 4.93 -13.42
CA HIS A 235 7.51 5.15 -14.14
C HIS A 235 6.63 6.20 -13.43
N GLU A 236 6.01 7.10 -14.22
CA GLU A 236 5.17 8.16 -13.67
C GLU A 236 3.97 7.60 -12.88
N ALA A 237 3.41 6.48 -13.33
CA ALA A 237 2.30 5.81 -12.63
C ALA A 237 2.67 5.42 -11.19
N ASP A 238 3.92 5.00 -10.95
CA ASP A 238 4.38 4.63 -9.61
C ASP A 238 4.52 5.87 -8.73
N ILE A 239 5.11 6.94 -9.28
CA ILE A 239 5.24 8.23 -8.59
C ILE A 239 3.85 8.75 -8.19
N ILE A 240 2.86 8.65 -9.08
CA ILE A 240 1.47 9.03 -8.80
C ILE A 240 0.88 8.19 -7.68
N ALA A 241 1.06 6.87 -7.71
CA ALA A 241 0.57 5.98 -6.65
C ALA A 241 1.17 6.34 -5.28
N MET A 242 2.48 6.57 -5.21
CA MET A 242 3.15 7.03 -3.99
C MET A 242 2.69 8.43 -3.56
N THR A 243 2.49 9.35 -4.50
CA THR A 243 1.97 10.70 -4.22
C THR A 243 0.60 10.60 -3.54
N LEU A 244 -0.32 9.81 -4.09
CA LEU A 244 -1.65 9.61 -3.50
C LEU A 244 -1.59 8.97 -2.12
N GLN A 245 -0.69 8.02 -1.89
CA GLN A 245 -0.50 7.41 -0.57
C GLN A 245 0.00 8.43 0.46
N LEU A 246 0.91 9.33 0.10
CA LEU A 246 1.37 10.38 1.01
C LEU A 246 0.28 11.43 1.27
N GLU A 247 -0.46 11.82 0.25
CA GLU A 247 -1.60 12.75 0.40
C GLU A 247 -2.69 12.14 1.30
N ALA A 248 -2.96 10.85 1.15
CA ALA A 248 -3.84 10.13 2.06
C ALA A 248 -3.28 10.13 3.49
N MET A 249 -1.98 9.90 3.68
CA MET A 249 -1.35 10.00 5.00
C MET A 249 -1.49 11.40 5.61
N PHE A 250 -1.26 12.47 4.84
CA PHE A 250 -1.49 13.84 5.35
C PHE A 250 -2.93 14.05 5.81
N GLN A 251 -3.90 13.54 5.05
CA GLN A 251 -5.31 13.64 5.43
C GLN A 251 -5.64 12.79 6.66
N LEU A 252 -5.14 11.56 6.73
CA LEU A 252 -5.40 10.66 7.86
C LEU A 252 -4.73 11.15 9.14
N THR A 253 -3.51 11.70 9.07
CA THR A 253 -2.85 12.33 10.21
C THR A 253 -3.61 13.57 10.67
N LYS A 254 -4.10 14.41 9.74
CA LYS A 254 -4.95 15.56 10.07
C LYS A 254 -6.28 15.17 10.74
N LEU A 255 -6.83 14.01 10.39
CA LEU A 255 -8.09 13.50 10.93
C LEU A 255 -7.90 12.64 12.20
N SER A 256 -6.68 12.27 12.55
CA SER A 256 -6.44 11.49 13.76
C SER A 256 -6.74 12.35 15.00
N PRO A 257 -7.54 11.84 15.97
CA PRO A 257 -7.87 12.62 17.15
C PRO A 257 -6.62 12.98 17.92
N LYS A 258 -6.45 14.25 18.29
CA LYS A 258 -5.45 14.60 19.30
C LYS A 258 -5.83 13.90 20.61
N LYS A 259 -4.87 13.23 21.24
CA LYS A 259 -5.02 12.53 22.50
C LYS A 259 -4.76 13.49 23.64
N ALA A 260 -5.78 13.75 24.45
CA ALA A 260 -5.65 14.53 25.67
C ALA A 260 -5.68 13.62 26.90
N LEU A 261 -4.82 13.92 27.87
CA LEU A 261 -5.01 13.46 29.24
C LEU A 261 -5.96 14.44 29.95
N LEU A 262 -7.05 13.92 30.51
CA LEU A 262 -7.92 14.69 31.39
C LEU A 262 -7.48 14.50 32.85
N TYR A 263 -6.80 15.50 33.41
CA TYR A 263 -6.23 15.45 34.75
C TYR A 263 -6.94 16.42 35.68
N LEU A 264 -7.68 15.90 36.66
CA LEU A 264 -8.55 16.70 37.54
C LEU A 264 -8.04 16.62 38.98
N GLY A 265 -7.99 17.75 39.68
CA GLY A 265 -7.48 17.81 41.06
C GLY A 265 -8.39 17.15 42.10
N ASP A 266 -9.70 17.14 41.85
CA ASP A 266 -10.69 16.41 42.64
C ASP A 266 -11.80 15.93 41.70
N SER A 267 -12.38 14.77 42.02
CA SER A 267 -13.57 14.11 41.45
C SER A 267 -13.44 13.06 40.32
N ILE A 268 -13.86 11.86 40.69
CA ILE A 268 -14.25 10.80 39.76
C ILE A 268 -15.59 11.14 39.06
N LEU A 269 -16.50 11.85 39.75
CA LEU A 269 -17.83 12.20 39.21
C LEU A 269 -17.80 13.33 38.17
N TRP A 270 -16.95 14.37 38.31
CA TRP A 270 -16.87 15.42 37.30
C TRP A 270 -16.12 14.97 36.05
N LYS A 271 -15.26 13.95 36.13
CA LYS A 271 -14.55 13.37 34.97
C LYS A 271 -15.51 12.98 33.87
N ARG A 272 -16.59 12.26 34.19
CA ARG A 272 -17.59 11.81 33.20
C ARG A 272 -18.40 12.97 32.61
N TYR A 273 -18.71 13.98 33.43
CA TYR A 273 -19.40 15.19 32.98
C TYR A 273 -18.55 15.97 31.97
N ILE A 274 -17.28 16.26 32.31
CA ILE A 274 -16.36 16.97 31.43
C ILE A 274 -16.11 16.16 30.15
N GLN A 275 -15.92 14.84 30.25
CA GLN A 275 -15.84 13.96 29.08
C GLN A 275 -17.07 14.08 28.18
N GLY A 276 -18.27 14.16 28.76
CA GLY A 276 -19.51 14.37 28.02
C GLY A 276 -19.52 15.70 27.25
N ILE A 277 -19.09 16.80 27.88
CA ILE A 277 -18.98 18.11 27.24
C ILE A 277 -17.94 18.08 26.11
N LEU A 278 -16.76 17.52 26.37
CA LEU A 278 -15.68 17.44 25.38
C LEU A 278 -16.08 16.57 24.19
N HIS A 279 -16.71 15.41 24.44
CA HIS A 279 -17.23 14.55 23.39
C HIS A 279 -18.32 15.24 22.57
N HIS A 280 -19.25 15.95 23.22
CA HIS A 280 -20.28 16.71 22.51
C HIS A 280 -19.68 17.84 21.65
N SER A 281 -18.62 18.49 22.14
CA SER A 281 -18.02 19.67 21.48
C SER A 281 -17.06 19.32 20.35
N PHE A 282 -16.36 18.18 20.45
CA PHE A 282 -15.25 17.82 19.57
C PHE A 282 -15.41 16.44 18.90
N GLY A 283 -16.32 15.60 19.37
CA GLY A 283 -16.56 14.28 18.80
C GLY A 283 -15.26 13.48 18.61
N ASN A 284 -15.03 13.03 17.37
CA ASN A 284 -13.88 12.19 17.03
C ASN A 284 -12.58 12.98 16.77
N THR A 285 -12.55 14.30 16.93
CA THR A 285 -11.30 15.08 16.76
C THR A 285 -10.46 15.14 18.03
N LEU A 286 -11.02 14.70 19.16
CA LEU A 286 -10.37 14.65 20.47
C LEU A 286 -10.58 13.26 21.09
N SER A 287 -9.50 12.60 21.49
CA SER A 287 -9.54 11.34 22.23
C SER A 287 -9.06 11.57 23.66
N ILE A 288 -9.85 11.17 24.66
CA ILE A 288 -9.47 11.29 26.06
C ILE A 288 -8.84 9.98 26.52
N VAL A 289 -7.60 10.04 27.01
CA VAL A 289 -6.92 8.89 27.62
C VAL A 289 -7.62 8.52 28.93
N GLN A 290 -7.90 7.22 29.10
CA GLN A 290 -8.69 6.72 30.23
C GLN A 290 -7.87 6.39 31.47
N GLU A 291 -6.56 6.54 31.44
CA GLU A 291 -5.70 6.22 32.59
C GLU A 291 -5.99 7.11 33.80
N GLU A 292 -5.98 6.51 34.99
CA GLU A 292 -6.06 7.21 36.27
C GLU A 292 -4.66 7.51 36.75
N ILE A 293 -4.26 8.76 36.59
CA ILE A 293 -2.99 9.27 37.08
C ILE A 293 -3.29 10.09 38.33
N LEU A 294 -2.70 9.70 39.46
CA LEU A 294 -2.79 10.45 40.71
C LEU A 294 -1.68 11.50 40.81
N ASP A 295 -0.46 11.12 40.42
CA ASP A 295 0.70 12.02 40.40
C ASP A 295 1.21 12.22 38.98
N ILE A 296 1.02 13.43 38.45
CA ILE A 296 1.45 13.79 37.11
C ILE A 296 2.97 13.88 36.97
N GLN A 297 3.73 13.99 38.07
CA GLN A 297 5.20 14.01 38.01
C GLN A 297 5.78 12.62 37.72
N THR A 298 5.04 11.57 38.03
CA THR A 298 5.39 10.18 37.69
C THR A 298 4.94 9.75 36.30
N LEU A 299 4.33 10.67 35.56
CA LEU A 299 3.76 10.43 34.24
C LEU A 299 4.85 10.17 33.20
N ASP A 300 4.91 8.96 32.68
CA ASP A 300 5.64 8.68 31.45
C ASP A 300 4.78 9.11 30.24
N ILE A 301 4.91 10.38 29.88
CA ILE A 301 4.23 10.99 28.73
C ILE A 301 4.49 10.22 27.43
N GLN A 302 5.70 9.68 27.25
CA GLN A 302 6.07 8.93 26.04
C GLN A 302 5.33 7.60 25.95
N LYS A 303 5.08 6.95 27.10
CA LYS A 303 4.31 5.72 27.18
C LYS A 303 2.82 5.92 26.88
N LEU A 304 2.27 7.07 27.27
CA LEU A 304 0.84 7.38 27.10
C LEU A 304 0.49 7.94 25.72
N ASN A 305 1.49 8.43 24.99
CA ASN A 305 1.31 8.97 23.64
C ASN A 305 0.19 10.03 23.61
N ILE A 306 0.26 11.00 24.54
CA ILE A 306 -0.67 12.13 24.64
C ILE A 306 -0.06 13.38 23.98
N ASP A 307 -0.91 14.16 23.32
CA ASP A 307 -0.53 15.39 22.64
C ASP A 307 -0.61 16.61 23.58
N PHE A 308 -1.49 16.56 24.58
CA PHE A 308 -1.67 17.64 25.56
C PHE A 308 -2.43 17.18 26.82
N ILE A 309 -2.47 18.04 27.83
CA ILE A 309 -3.25 17.85 29.07
C ILE A 309 -4.38 18.87 29.11
N ILE A 310 -5.57 18.41 29.50
CA ILE A 310 -6.69 19.25 29.93
C ILE A 310 -6.82 19.10 31.44
N THR A 311 -6.81 20.21 32.18
CA THR A 311 -6.78 20.13 33.64
C THR A 311 -7.58 21.22 34.34
N THR A 312 -8.04 20.94 35.56
CA THR A 312 -8.65 21.94 36.44
C THR A 312 -7.66 22.56 37.44
N ILE A 313 -6.43 22.05 37.50
CA ILE A 313 -5.42 22.58 38.42
C ILE A 313 -4.30 23.30 37.65
N PRO A 314 -3.71 24.35 38.23
CA PRO A 314 -2.59 25.03 37.61
C PRO A 314 -1.34 24.14 37.57
N PHE A 315 -0.58 24.25 36.48
CA PHE A 315 0.74 23.62 36.35
C PHE A 315 1.81 24.66 36.07
N GLU A 316 2.92 24.59 36.81
CA GLU A 316 3.99 25.57 36.66
C GLU A 316 4.99 25.19 35.57
N LYS A 317 5.35 23.90 35.41
CA LYS A 317 6.32 23.43 34.38
C LYS A 317 6.08 21.98 33.96
N ILE A 318 5.38 21.77 32.85
CA ILE A 318 5.26 20.47 32.16
C ILE A 318 5.74 20.62 30.71
N LYS A 319 6.41 19.58 30.18
CA LYS A 319 7.01 19.60 28.83
C LYS A 319 5.99 19.52 27.68
N ILE A 320 4.74 19.21 27.97
CA ILE A 320 3.65 19.12 27.00
C ILE A 320 2.64 20.23 27.21
N PRO A 321 1.92 20.65 26.15
CA PRO A 321 0.90 21.68 26.24
C PRO A 321 -0.14 21.34 27.31
N VAL A 322 -0.52 22.36 28.09
CA VAL A 322 -1.53 22.27 29.14
C VAL A 322 -2.61 23.30 28.84
N ILE A 323 -3.86 22.86 28.80
CA ILE A 323 -5.03 23.73 28.73
C ILE A 323 -5.75 23.62 30.06
N GLN A 324 -5.69 24.69 30.84
CA GLN A 324 -6.42 24.79 32.08
C GLN A 324 -7.89 25.16 31.79
N ILE A 325 -8.81 24.44 32.41
CA ILE A 325 -10.24 24.61 32.30
C ILE A 325 -10.87 24.74 33.69
N SER A 326 -12.02 25.38 33.76
CA SER A 326 -12.86 25.36 34.93
C SER A 326 -13.56 23.99 35.09
N PRO A 327 -13.95 23.58 36.32
CA PRO A 327 -14.72 22.35 36.55
C PRO A 327 -16.01 22.28 35.72
N VAL A 328 -16.58 23.44 35.37
CA VAL A 328 -17.61 23.61 34.35
C VAL A 328 -17.00 24.38 33.18
N PRO A 329 -16.60 23.70 32.08
CA PRO A 329 -15.95 24.34 30.95
C PRO A 329 -16.80 25.47 30.33
N THR A 330 -16.19 26.63 30.19
CA THR A 330 -16.78 27.81 29.55
C THR A 330 -16.62 27.73 28.03
N LYS A 331 -17.42 28.52 27.29
CA LYS A 331 -17.29 28.62 25.82
C LYS A 331 -15.90 29.11 25.39
N ARG A 332 -15.26 29.96 26.20
CA ARG A 332 -13.91 30.46 25.92
C ARG A 332 -12.90 29.32 26.01
N GLU A 333 -12.93 28.55 27.09
CA GLU A 333 -12.04 27.40 27.29
C GLU A 333 -12.26 26.32 26.21
N LEU A 334 -13.51 26.08 25.80
CA LEU A 334 -13.81 25.20 24.66
C LEU A 334 -13.26 25.74 23.33
N ASN A 335 -13.25 27.06 23.13
CA ASN A 335 -12.63 27.69 21.97
C ASN A 335 -11.09 27.62 22.02
N ASP A 336 -10.49 27.68 23.21
CA ASP A 336 -9.04 27.51 23.37
C ASP A 336 -8.63 26.07 23.00
N ILE A 337 -9.38 25.08 23.46
CA ILE A 337 -9.22 23.67 23.03
C ILE A 337 -9.42 23.55 21.52
N ARG A 338 -10.47 24.16 20.97
CA ARG A 338 -10.74 24.15 19.52
C ARG A 338 -9.56 24.72 18.73
N THR A 339 -9.02 25.85 19.16
CA THR A 339 -7.88 26.50 18.52
C THR A 339 -6.67 25.58 18.54
N PHE A 340 -6.38 24.93 19.68
CA PHE A 340 -5.28 23.97 19.78
C PHE A 340 -5.46 22.72 18.90
N LEU A 341 -6.69 22.23 18.73
CA LEU A 341 -6.99 21.11 17.85
C LEU A 341 -6.76 21.46 16.37
N TYR A 342 -6.91 22.73 15.99
CA TYR A 342 -6.96 23.16 14.60
C TYR A 342 -5.84 24.14 14.17
N SER A 343 -4.98 24.61 15.07
CA SER A 343 -3.93 25.61 14.78
C SER A 343 -2.80 25.11 13.87
N GLU A 344 -2.80 23.83 13.48
CA GLU A 344 -1.87 23.25 12.50
C GLU A 344 -2.51 23.06 11.10
N LEU A 345 -3.76 23.51 10.91
CA LEU A 345 -4.53 23.26 9.68
C LEU A 345 -4.34 24.30 8.56
N ASP A 346 -3.79 25.48 8.84
CA ASP A 346 -3.83 26.62 7.91
C ASP A 346 -2.71 26.66 6.84
N GLU A 347 -1.76 25.71 6.81
CA GLU A 347 -0.63 25.76 5.86
C GLU A 347 -0.84 25.03 4.51
N TYR A 348 -1.98 24.37 4.27
CA TYR A 348 -2.22 23.71 2.98
C TYR A 348 -3.65 23.93 2.47
N PRO A 349 -3.83 24.69 1.36
CA PRO A 349 -5.13 24.77 0.71
C PRO A 349 -5.42 23.44 0.02
N ALA A 350 -6.08 22.52 0.73
CA ALA A 350 -6.72 21.37 0.12
C ALA A 350 -7.95 21.88 -0.65
N LYS A 351 -7.78 22.20 -1.94
CA LYS A 351 -8.91 22.24 -2.86
C LYS A 351 -9.39 20.80 -3.02
N LEU A 352 -10.48 20.48 -2.32
CA LEU A 352 -11.25 19.26 -2.55
C LEU A 352 -11.73 19.21 -4.00
N PHE A 353 -11.80 17.98 -4.53
CA PHE A 353 -12.13 17.60 -5.90
C PHE A 353 -13.35 18.29 -6.50
#